data_AF-A0A536WLF2-F1
#
_entry.id   AF-A0A536WLF2-F1
#
_cell.length_a   1.000
_cell.length_b   1.000
_cell.length_c   1.000
_cell.angle_alpha   90.00
_cell.angle_beta   90.00
_cell.angle_gamma   90.00
#
_symmetry.space_group_name_H-M   'P 1'
#
loop_
_entity.id
_entity.type
_entity.pdbx_description
1 polymer ?
#
loop_
_entity_poly.entity_id
_entity_poly.type
_entity_poly.pdbx_seq_one_letter_code
_entity_poly.pdbx_strand_id
1 'polypeptide(L)' 'MPDVYLRTLQRASQIVGGEQALALHLKVTPSHLALWLKGLEEPTTEAFLRAVDLVSEHELAQLPQPQPRPIPEPD' A
#
# COMPACT_ATOMS: atom_id res chain seq x y z
N MET A 1 -12.91 -12.45 5.03
CA MET A 1 -13.15 -11.16 4.36
C MET A 1 -12.17 -11.04 3.19
N PRO A 2 -12.35 -11.82 2.10
CA PRO A 2 -11.41 -11.84 0.97
C PRO A 2 -11.26 -10.47 0.27
N ASP A 3 -12.30 -9.64 0.38
CA ASP A 3 -12.37 -8.33 -0.25
C ASP A 3 -11.35 -7.32 0.32
N VAL A 4 -10.97 -7.40 1.60
CA VAL A 4 -9.97 -6.49 2.20
C VAL A 4 -8.57 -6.78 1.68
N TYR A 5 -8.19 -8.07 1.64
CA TYR A 5 -6.90 -8.49 1.09
C TYR A 5 -6.75 -8.08 -0.36
N LEU A 6 -7.78 -8.34 -1.17
CA LEU A 6 -7.78 -7.96 -2.58
C LEU A 6 -7.65 -6.44 -2.77
N ARG A 7 -8.47 -5.65 -2.07
CA ARG A 7 -8.44 -4.18 -2.19
C ARG A 7 -7.09 -3.59 -1.77
N THR A 8 -6.52 -4.07 -0.68
CA THR A 8 -5.20 -3.61 -0.23
C THR A 8 -4.13 -3.94 -1.26
N LEU A 9 -4.09 -5.17 -1.80
CA LEU A 9 -3.11 -5.55 -2.82
C LEU A 9 -3.30 -4.77 -4.13
N GLN A 10 -4.54 -4.55 -4.57
CA GLN A 10 -4.83 -3.73 -5.75
C GLN A 10 -4.36 -2.28 -5.56
N ARG A 11 -4.65 -1.68 -4.39
CA ARG A 11 -4.21 -0.32 -4.07
C ARG A 11 -2.69 -0.24 -4.00
N ALA A 12 -2.05 -1.18 -3.31
CA ALA A 12 -0.60 -1.28 -3.22
C ALA A 12 0.03 -1.39 -4.62
N SER A 13 -0.57 -2.20 -5.50
CA SER A 13 -0.13 -2.35 -6.89
C SER A 13 -0.19 -1.04 -7.66
N GLN A 14 -1.26 -0.27 -7.51
CA GLN A 14 -1.39 1.05 -8.14
C GLN A 14 -0.32 2.03 -7.65
N ILE A 15 -0.02 2.02 -6.34
CA ILE A 15 0.99 2.91 -5.74
C ILE A 15 2.40 2.63 -6.27
N VAL A 16 2.78 1.35 -6.39
CA VAL A 16 4.13 0.97 -6.87
C VAL A 16 4.26 0.91 -8.40
N GLY A 17 3.15 1.11 -9.12
CA GLY A 17 3.15 1.13 -10.59
C GLY A 17 2.91 -0.23 -11.28
N GLY A 18 2.33 -1.20 -10.58
CA GLY A 18 1.80 -2.44 -11.17
C GLY A 18 2.08 -3.70 -10.37
N GLU A 19 1.56 -4.85 -10.84
CA GLU A 19 1.64 -6.14 -10.14
C GLU A 19 3.07 -6.66 -10.05
N GLN A 20 3.88 -6.50 -11.10
CA GLN A 20 5.28 -6.95 -11.10
C GLN A 20 6.11 -6.21 -10.05
N ALA A 21 5.96 -4.88 -9.96
CA ALA A 21 6.62 -4.06 -8.97
C ALA A 21 6.16 -4.43 -7.55
N LEU A 22 4.87 -4.73 -7.37
CA LEU A 22 4.35 -5.17 -6.08
C LEU A 22 4.91 -6.54 -5.68
N ALA A 23 4.98 -7.50 -6.60
CA ALA A 23 5.54 -8.82 -6.31
C ALA A 23 6.99 -8.72 -5.82
N LEU A 24 7.80 -7.87 -6.47
CA LEU A 24 9.17 -7.57 -6.03
C LEU A 24 9.20 -6.93 -4.64
N HIS A 25 8.33 -5.95 -4.39
CA HIS A 25 8.27 -5.26 -3.09
C HIS A 25 7.88 -6.21 -1.95
N LEU A 26 6.89 -7.08 -2.19
CA LEU A 26 6.44 -8.07 -1.22
C LEU A 26 7.40 -9.27 -1.10
N LYS A 27 8.41 -9.38 -1.99
CA LYS A 27 9.35 -10.51 -2.09
C LYS A 27 8.64 -11.84 -2.37
N VAL A 28 7.64 -11.81 -3.25
CA VAL A 28 6.84 -12.97 -3.67
C VAL A 28 6.96 -13.17 -5.17
N THR A 29 6.62 -14.36 -5.65
CA THR A 29 6.59 -14.59 -7.09
C THR A 29 5.36 -13.89 -7.71
N PRO A 30 5.47 -13.36 -8.94
CA PRO A 30 4.33 -12.75 -9.62
C PRO A 30 3.14 -13.71 -9.75
N SER A 31 3.41 -15.01 -9.92
CA SER A 31 2.37 -16.04 -10.00
C SER A 31 1.53 -16.14 -8.72
N HIS A 32 2.15 -16.15 -7.53
CA HIS A 32 1.40 -16.15 -6.28
C HIS A 32 0.58 -14.87 -6.10
N LEU A 33 1.19 -13.71 -6.39
CA LEU A 33 0.47 -12.44 -6.31
C LEU A 33 -0.76 -12.44 -7.24
N ALA A 34 -0.63 -12.98 -8.45
CA ALA A 34 -1.75 -13.09 -9.38
C ALA A 34 -2.87 -14.01 -8.87
N LEU A 35 -2.55 -15.07 -8.11
CA LEU A 35 -3.56 -15.93 -7.49
C LEU A 35 -4.32 -15.18 -6.38
N TRP A 36 -3.61 -14.39 -5.57
CA TRP A 36 -4.22 -13.55 -4.53
C TRP A 36 -5.12 -12.46 -5.12
N LEU A 37 -4.67 -11.80 -6.20
CA LEU A 37 -5.45 -10.79 -6.91
C LEU A 37 -6.68 -11.36 -7.63
N LYS A 38 -6.69 -12.67 -7.92
CA LYS A 38 -7.87 -13.37 -8.45
C LYS A 38 -8.77 -13.93 -7.34
N GLY A 39 -8.39 -13.78 -6.07
CA GLY A 39 -9.09 -14.37 -4.93
C GLY A 39 -9.07 -15.90 -4.91
N LEU A 40 -8.12 -16.52 -5.63
CA LEU A 40 -7.97 -17.97 -5.71
C LEU A 40 -7.17 -18.53 -4.51
N GLU A 41 -6.34 -17.68 -3.91
CA GLU A 41 -5.56 -17.99 -2.72
C GLU A 41 -5.54 -16.77 -1.78
N GLU A 42 -5.28 -17.02 -0.50
CA GLU A 42 -5.08 -15.94 0.47
C GLU A 42 -3.60 -15.55 0.56
N PRO A 43 -3.28 -14.25 0.66
CA PRO A 43 -1.91 -13.82 0.89
C PRO A 43 -1.43 -14.29 2.26
N THR A 44 -0.13 -14.55 2.37
CA THR A 44 0.48 -14.77 3.69
C THR A 44 0.36 -13.50 4.53
N THR A 45 0.23 -13.66 5.85
CA THR A 45 0.10 -12.52 6.78
C THR A 45 1.23 -11.51 6.59
N GLU A 46 2.47 -11.97 6.41
CA GLU A 46 3.62 -11.08 6.20
C GLU A 46 3.56 -10.29 4.88
N ALA A 47 3.06 -10.89 3.80
CA ALA A 47 2.90 -10.20 2.53
C ALA A 47 1.76 -9.19 2.60
N PHE A 48 0.67 -9.56 3.27
CA PHE A 48 -0.45 -8.64 3.50
C PHE A 48 -0.05 -7.43 4.35
N LEU A 49 0.64 -7.65 5.48
CA LEU A 49 1.10 -6.55 6.35
C LEU A 49 2.04 -5.60 5.60
N ARG A 50 2.97 -6.10 4.81
CA ARG A 50 3.83 -5.25 3.95
C ARG A 50 3.03 -4.42 2.95
N ALA A 51 1.97 -4.98 2.36
CA ALA A 51 1.08 -4.22 1.48
C ALA A 51 0.31 -3.15 2.25
N VAL A 52 -0.13 -3.44 3.48
CA VAL A 52 -0.78 -2.45 4.36
C VAL A 52 0.17 -1.32 4.73
N ASP A 53 1.42 -1.63 5.10
CA ASP A 53 2.44 -0.63 5.42
C ASP A 53 2.66 0.31 4.23
N LEU A 54 2.81 -0.26 3.04
CA LEU A 54 3.00 0.52 1.81
C LEU A 54 1.83 1.47 1.52
N VAL A 55 0.59 0.99 1.66
CA VAL A 55 -0.59 1.83 1.47
C VAL A 55 -0.64 2.91 2.54
N SER A 56 -0.37 2.56 3.80
CA SER A 56 -0.44 3.50 4.93
C SER A 56 0.61 4.60 4.82
N GLU A 57 1.83 4.27 4.44
CA GLU A 57 2.91 5.23 4.19
C GLU A 57 2.56 6.19 3.05
N HIS A 58 1.96 5.68 1.97
CA HIS A 58 1.51 6.52 0.86
C HIS A 58 0.42 7.50 1.32
N GLU A 59 -0.61 7.03 2.01
CA GLU A 59 -1.69 7.89 2.50
C GLU A 59 -1.16 8.95 3.49
N LEU A 60 -0.23 8.57 4.37
CA LEU A 60 0.42 9.50 5.29
C LEU A 60 1.23 10.58 4.54
N ALA A 61 1.93 10.20 3.48
CA ALA A 61 2.69 11.14 2.64
C ALA A 61 1.79 12.13 1.87
N GLN A 62 0.55 11.73 1.57
CA GLN A 62 -0.43 12.57 0.89
C GLN A 62 -1.18 13.51 1.84
N LEU A 63 -1.08 13.32 3.16
CA LEU A 63 -1.71 14.22 4.10
C LEU A 63 -1.09 15.62 4.00
N PRO A 64 -1.91 16.68 3.96
CA PRO A 64 -1.41 18.04 3.96
C PRO A 64 -0.62 18.28 5.25
N GLN A 65 0.65 18.60 5.10
CA GLN A 65 1.50 18.93 6.23
C GLN A 65 0.94 20.20 6.89
N PRO A 66 0.77 20.23 8.23
CA PRO A 66 0.31 21.42 8.92
C PRO A 66 1.29 22.55 8.62
N GLN A 67 0.84 23.53 7.83
CA GLN A 67 1.65 24.69 7.50
C GLN A 67 2.00 25.40 8.81
N PRO A 68 3.29 25.65 9.10
CA PRO A 68 3.67 26.37 10.30
C PRO A 68 2.96 27.72 10.25
N ARG A 69 2.06 27.94 11.22
CA ARG A 69 1.28 29.16 11.34
C ARG A 69 2.30 30.31 11.42
N PRO A 70 2.22 31.36 10.58
CA PRO A 70 3.11 32.50 10.70
C PRO A 70 3.02 33.02 12.13
N ILE A 71 4.16 33.07 12.83
CA ILE A 71 4.23 33.72 14.15
C ILE A 71 3.99 35.21 13.86
N PRO A 72 2.96 35.85 14.44
CA PRO A 72 2.78 37.28 14.25
C PRO A 72 4.02 38.02 14.77
N GLU A 73 4.64 38.82 13.91
CA GLU A 73 5.76 39.68 14.26
C GLU A 73 5.29 40.72 15.29
N PRO A 74 5.99 40.92 16.41
CA PRO A 74 5.58 41.92 17.40
C PRO A 74 5.79 43.33 16.84
N ASP A 75 4.76 44.17 16.94
CA ASP A 75 4.80 45.64 16.69
C ASP A 75 5.77 46.36 17.63
#